data_AF-A0ABD7RVG1-F1
#
_entry.id   AF-A0ABD7RVG1-F1
#
_cell.length_a   1.000
_cell.length_b   1.000
_cell.length_c   1.000
_cell.angle_alpha   90.00
_cell.angle_beta   90.00
_cell.angle_gamma   90.00
#
_symmetry.space_group_name_H-M   'P 1'
#
loop_
_entity.id
_entity.type
_entity.pdbx_description
1 polymer ?
#
loop_
_entity_poly.entity_id
_entity_poly.type
_entity_poly.pdbx_seq_one_letter_code
_entity_poly.pdbx_strand_id
1 'polypeptide(L)'
;MAEHWVNLTAMRKYGVVGGLGAVAGVDTLLKMIKTTPQQQFDIAFEQHPFADKGLAADEAYDPTRRKFYVYDVLKNMERSGVDVALVPCFVSHSFLAELAPELGLSVVSLPDALRARIMRDHPNARSIGVLTSTFVKNSGLFERMFSDRWDVIYPDPDVQTQELMAAVYGPRGIRNGHHDLPCLDSLAKACENLVQRGAEVIVPGLTEIPVFIEALRERVAVPVIDSNQAYAEHALLVGAAQPVHTFKVGVVGGVGPAATVDFMRKVVQLTDAARDQDHIKMLVEQNPQIPDRTAHLLADGDDPTIPLLATCKRLEAGGADVIVIPCNTAHAFVERIEPHLTVPILNMLSEVRKHIQNDHPGVTRVGLLATSGTVASGVYHEAFADSGIALLVPDEPLQKQVMAAIYGDTGVKAGYTSGRCSEYLAAAIAHMLDKGAQAVILGCTELPLIELTEEAQTGLPLVDPTRVLAASCVALATAPGRPLERLSAMTTTL
;
A
#
# COMPACT_ATOMS: atom_id res chain seq x y z
N MET A 1 20.57 -13.19 29.21
CA MET A 1 19.15 -13.42 29.49
C MET A 1 18.43 -12.09 29.38
N ALA A 2 17.88 -11.80 28.20
CA ALA A 2 16.95 -10.71 27.98
C ALA A 2 16.00 -11.23 26.90
N GLU A 3 14.80 -11.55 27.34
CA GLU A 3 13.75 -12.22 26.58
C GLU A 3 13.31 -11.35 25.41
N HIS A 4 13.42 -11.89 24.20
CA HIS A 4 12.63 -11.44 23.07
C HIS A 4 11.16 -11.74 23.39
N TRP A 5 10.44 -10.75 23.89
CA TRP A 5 8.98 -10.75 23.88
C TRP A 5 8.53 -10.49 22.44
N VAL A 6 8.61 -11.51 21.59
CA VAL A 6 7.71 -11.61 20.45
C VAL A 6 6.33 -11.79 21.08
N ASN A 7 5.47 -10.79 20.91
CA ASN A 7 4.10 -10.80 21.43
C ASN A 7 3.29 -11.87 20.68
N LEU A 8 3.48 -13.13 21.06
CA LEU A 8 2.66 -14.27 20.66
C LEU A 8 1.37 -14.19 21.47
N THR A 9 0.31 -13.62 20.86
CA THR A 9 -1.15 -13.83 21.10
C THR A 9 -1.96 -12.53 21.04
N ALA A 10 -1.86 -11.76 19.96
CA ALA A 10 -3.03 -10.96 19.57
C ALA A 10 -4.06 -11.93 18.98
N MET A 11 -5.20 -12.08 19.65
CA MET A 11 -6.35 -12.83 19.11
C MET A 11 -6.73 -12.22 17.76
N ARG A 12 -6.67 -12.99 16.67
CA ARG A 12 -7.03 -12.50 15.34
C ARG A 12 -8.54 -12.36 15.21
N LYS A 13 -8.97 -11.30 14.54
CA LYS A 13 -10.38 -11.09 14.18
C LYS A 13 -10.61 -11.41 12.71
N TYR A 14 -11.46 -12.39 12.45
CA TYR A 14 -11.85 -12.82 11.12
C TYR A 14 -13.17 -12.15 10.70
N GLY A 15 -13.32 -11.84 9.43
CA GLY A 15 -14.56 -11.32 8.85
C GLY A 15 -15.08 -12.27 7.76
N VAL A 16 -16.39 -12.55 7.73
CA VAL A 16 -17.02 -13.34 6.67
C VAL A 16 -18.07 -12.47 5.97
N VAL A 17 -17.92 -12.29 4.65
CA VAL A 17 -18.86 -11.53 3.82
C VAL A 17 -20.08 -12.40 3.52
N GLY A 18 -21.23 -12.10 4.14
CA GLY A 18 -22.46 -12.88 3.99
C GLY A 18 -23.38 -12.43 2.86
N GLY A 19 -23.33 -11.15 2.49
CA GLY A 19 -24.35 -10.57 1.60
C GLY A 19 -24.26 -10.96 0.11
N LEU A 20 -23.19 -11.65 -0.30
CA LEU A 20 -23.06 -12.23 -1.64
C LEU A 20 -23.78 -13.58 -1.79
N GLY A 21 -24.24 -14.18 -0.69
CA GLY A 21 -24.90 -15.48 -0.64
C GLY A 21 -25.04 -15.90 0.81
N ALA A 22 -26.20 -15.60 1.42
CA ALA A 22 -26.37 -15.74 2.87
C ALA A 22 -26.11 -17.17 3.36
N VAL A 23 -26.62 -18.16 2.63
CA VAL A 23 -26.45 -19.59 2.95
C VAL A 23 -24.96 -19.99 2.89
N ALA A 24 -24.25 -19.60 1.83
CA ALA A 24 -22.83 -19.89 1.66
C ALA A 24 -21.97 -19.22 2.75
N GLY A 25 -22.29 -17.97 3.10
CA GLY A 25 -21.63 -17.24 4.17
C GLY A 25 -21.81 -17.91 5.54
N VAL A 26 -23.05 -18.31 5.87
CA VAL A 26 -23.36 -19.02 7.12
C VAL A 26 -22.71 -20.39 7.17
N ASP A 27 -22.71 -21.15 6.07
CA ASP A 27 -22.05 -22.46 6.01
C ASP A 27 -20.52 -22.33 6.22
N THR A 28 -19.89 -21.33 5.61
CA THR A 28 -18.46 -21.02 5.83
C THR A 28 -18.19 -20.67 7.30
N LEU A 29 -19.00 -19.80 7.89
CA LEU A 29 -18.90 -19.43 9.31
C LEU A 29 -19.04 -20.66 10.22
N LEU A 30 -20.03 -21.52 9.97
CA LEU A 30 -20.25 -22.75 10.74
C LEU A 30 -19.04 -23.68 10.66
N LYS A 31 -18.45 -23.83 9.47
CA LYS A 31 -17.26 -24.65 9.24
C LYS A 31 -16.02 -24.08 9.93
N MET A 32 -15.85 -22.76 9.94
CA MET A 32 -14.79 -22.10 10.74
C MET A 32 -14.94 -22.42 12.23
N ILE A 33 -16.15 -22.30 12.79
CA ILE A 33 -16.41 -22.58 14.21
C ILE A 33 -16.14 -24.06 14.54
N LYS A 34 -16.54 -24.99 13.66
CA LYS A 34 -16.34 -26.44 13.87
C LYS A 34 -14.88 -26.87 13.77
N THR A 35 -14.06 -26.16 12.98
CA THR A 35 -12.66 -26.53 12.73
C THR A 35 -11.76 -26.27 13.94
N THR A 36 -12.16 -25.38 14.85
CA THR A 36 -11.33 -24.99 16.01
C THR A 36 -12.10 -25.20 17.32
N PRO A 37 -11.95 -26.37 17.99
CA PRO A 37 -12.71 -26.71 19.20
C PRO A 37 -12.42 -25.82 20.41
N GLN A 38 -11.28 -25.12 20.43
CA GLN A 38 -10.91 -24.11 21.42
C GLN A 38 -10.85 -22.75 20.73
N GLN A 39 -11.90 -21.94 20.87
CA GLN A 39 -12.06 -20.66 20.19
C GLN A 39 -10.96 -19.67 20.61
N GLN A 40 -9.94 -19.52 19.76
CA GLN A 40 -8.85 -18.54 19.93
C GLN A 40 -8.88 -17.46 18.82
N PHE A 41 -10.07 -17.05 18.40
CA PHE A 41 -10.24 -15.96 17.43
C PHE A 41 -11.63 -15.30 17.56
N ASP A 42 -11.71 -14.02 17.17
CA ASP A 42 -12.96 -13.29 17.03
C ASP A 42 -13.50 -13.44 15.60
N ILE A 43 -14.83 -13.42 15.42
CA ILE A 43 -15.45 -13.45 14.09
C ILE A 43 -16.51 -12.36 13.96
N ALA A 44 -16.45 -11.62 12.87
CA ALA A 44 -17.50 -10.74 12.39
C ALA A 44 -18.18 -11.35 11.16
N PHE A 45 -19.51 -11.37 11.13
CA PHE A 45 -20.29 -11.77 9.97
C PHE A 45 -21.09 -10.57 9.45
N GLU A 46 -20.73 -10.06 8.27
CA GLU A 46 -21.42 -8.90 7.69
C GLU A 46 -22.45 -9.34 6.65
N GLN A 47 -23.72 -9.29 7.04
CA GLN A 47 -24.87 -9.60 6.20
C GLN A 47 -25.53 -8.32 5.69
N HIS A 48 -24.93 -7.72 4.66
CA HIS A 48 -25.54 -6.61 3.91
C HIS A 48 -26.02 -7.14 2.56
N PRO A 49 -27.33 -7.39 2.34
CA PRO A 49 -27.79 -8.04 1.11
C PRO A 49 -27.31 -7.30 -0.15
N PHE A 50 -26.61 -8.02 -1.03
CA PHE A 50 -26.23 -7.48 -2.34
C PHE A 50 -27.43 -7.59 -3.30
N ALA A 51 -28.06 -6.46 -3.59
CA ALA A 51 -29.15 -6.37 -4.56
C ALA A 51 -28.60 -6.38 -6.00
N ASP A 52 -28.28 -7.58 -6.50
CA ASP A 52 -27.87 -7.77 -7.88
C ASP A 52 -29.07 -7.58 -8.82
N LYS A 53 -28.92 -6.75 -9.85
CA LYS A 53 -29.98 -6.52 -10.87
C LYS A 53 -29.87 -7.51 -12.03
N GLY A 54 -28.80 -8.30 -12.10
CA GLY A 54 -28.60 -9.39 -13.05
C GLY A 54 -28.21 -10.68 -12.34
N LEU A 55 -28.46 -11.83 -12.97
CA LEU A 55 -27.92 -13.09 -12.49
C LEU A 55 -26.48 -13.22 -12.99
N ALA A 56 -25.55 -13.71 -12.15
CA ALA A 56 -24.22 -14.15 -12.59
C ALA A 56 -24.25 -15.32 -13.60
N ALA A 57 -25.46 -15.71 -14.04
CA ALA A 57 -25.78 -16.64 -15.10
C ALA A 57 -25.89 -15.97 -16.48
N ASP A 58 -26.05 -14.64 -16.53
CA ASP A 58 -26.20 -13.87 -17.78
C ASP A 58 -24.84 -13.67 -18.46
N GLU A 59 -24.75 -13.90 -19.78
CA GLU A 59 -23.52 -13.71 -20.55
C GLU A 59 -23.07 -12.23 -20.58
N ALA A 60 -24.00 -11.29 -20.36
CA ALA A 60 -23.74 -9.86 -20.27
C ALA A 60 -23.47 -9.36 -18.82
N TYR A 61 -23.15 -10.26 -17.88
CA TYR A 61 -22.97 -9.90 -16.48
C TYR A 61 -21.77 -8.96 -16.24
N ASP A 62 -22.06 -7.74 -15.75
CA ASP A 62 -21.06 -6.77 -15.32
C ASP A 62 -20.83 -6.85 -13.78
N PRO A 63 -19.64 -7.26 -13.32
CA PRO A 63 -19.34 -7.38 -11.90
C PRO A 63 -19.10 -6.03 -11.21
N THR A 64 -19.11 -4.89 -11.90
CA THR A 64 -18.73 -3.58 -11.35
C THR A 64 -19.47 -3.22 -10.06
N ARG A 65 -20.81 -3.39 -10.00
CA ARG A 65 -21.58 -3.14 -8.77
C ARG A 65 -21.17 -4.06 -7.63
N ARG A 66 -20.78 -5.31 -7.96
CA ARG A 66 -20.29 -6.29 -6.99
C ARG A 66 -18.90 -5.91 -6.48
N LYS A 67 -18.01 -5.40 -7.35
CA LYS A 67 -16.69 -4.89 -6.94
C LYS A 67 -16.81 -3.82 -5.87
N PHE A 68 -17.65 -2.81 -6.11
CA PHE A 68 -17.90 -1.74 -5.12
C PHE A 68 -18.49 -2.28 -3.82
N TYR A 69 -19.51 -3.14 -3.92
CA TYR A 69 -20.09 -3.76 -2.73
C TYR A 69 -19.06 -4.53 -1.90
N VAL A 70 -18.22 -5.37 -2.54
CA VAL A 70 -17.19 -6.16 -1.84
C VAL A 70 -16.16 -5.22 -1.20
N TYR A 71 -15.71 -4.20 -1.93
CA TYR A 71 -14.80 -3.20 -1.41
C TYR A 71 -15.35 -2.49 -0.16
N ASP A 72 -16.60 -2.01 -0.22
CA ASP A 72 -17.23 -1.28 0.88
C ASP A 72 -17.39 -2.14 2.14
N VAL A 73 -17.83 -3.40 1.98
CA VAL A 73 -17.95 -4.35 3.09
C VAL A 73 -16.58 -4.67 3.68
N LEU A 74 -15.57 -4.94 2.86
CA LEU A 74 -14.21 -5.20 3.35
C LEU A 74 -13.61 -3.97 4.05
N LYS A 75 -13.90 -2.75 3.57
CA LYS A 75 -13.47 -1.51 4.25
C LYS A 75 -14.18 -1.29 5.59
N ASN A 76 -15.45 -1.68 5.71
CA ASN A 76 -16.17 -1.61 6.99
C ASN A 76 -15.62 -2.64 7.99
N MET A 77 -15.29 -3.84 7.52
CA MET A 77 -14.60 -4.86 8.31
C MET A 77 -13.23 -4.35 8.80
N GLU A 78 -12.43 -3.74 7.91
CA GLU A 78 -11.12 -3.15 8.24
C GLU A 78 -11.26 -2.08 9.34
N ARG A 79 -12.21 -1.14 9.20
CA ARG A 79 -12.52 -0.13 10.23
C ARG A 79 -12.99 -0.72 11.55
N SER A 80 -13.60 -1.91 11.50
CA SER A 80 -14.07 -2.65 12.68
C SER A 80 -12.97 -3.53 13.29
N GLY A 81 -11.73 -3.44 12.81
CA GLY A 81 -10.57 -4.17 13.32
C GLY A 81 -10.49 -5.62 12.86
N VAL A 82 -11.11 -5.99 11.74
CA VAL A 82 -10.93 -7.32 11.12
C VAL A 82 -9.54 -7.38 10.49
N ASP A 83 -8.77 -8.41 10.86
CA ASP A 83 -7.43 -8.66 10.32
C ASP A 83 -7.48 -9.49 9.02
N VAL A 84 -8.43 -10.43 8.96
CA VAL A 84 -8.52 -11.45 7.90
C VAL A 84 -9.95 -11.60 7.42
N ALA A 85 -10.21 -11.36 6.14
CA ALA A 85 -11.55 -11.48 5.56
C ALA A 85 -11.68 -12.70 4.63
N LEU A 86 -12.85 -13.32 4.70
CA LEU A 86 -13.31 -14.38 3.82
C LEU A 86 -14.45 -13.86 2.95
N VAL A 87 -14.31 -14.05 1.64
CA VAL A 87 -15.32 -13.70 0.64
C VAL A 87 -15.79 -14.99 -0.03
N PRO A 88 -16.81 -15.67 0.53
CA PRO A 88 -17.30 -16.97 0.02
C PRO A 88 -18.14 -16.76 -1.25
N CYS A 89 -17.47 -16.40 -2.35
CA CYS A 89 -18.09 -16.17 -3.65
C CYS A 89 -17.02 -16.16 -4.76
N PHE A 90 -16.97 -17.19 -5.61
CA PHE A 90 -15.97 -17.27 -6.69
C PHE A 90 -16.03 -16.13 -7.71
N VAL A 91 -17.20 -15.54 -7.93
CA VAL A 91 -17.33 -14.33 -8.77
C VAL A 91 -16.45 -13.21 -8.22
N SER A 92 -16.36 -13.06 -6.90
CA SER A 92 -15.50 -12.03 -6.30
C SER A 92 -14.02 -12.33 -6.47
N HIS A 93 -13.63 -13.60 -6.40
CA HIS A 93 -12.24 -14.03 -6.59
C HIS A 93 -11.72 -13.83 -8.02
N SER A 94 -12.58 -13.54 -9.00
CA SER A 94 -12.12 -13.14 -10.34
C SER A 94 -11.53 -11.73 -10.41
N PHE A 95 -11.77 -10.89 -9.40
CA PHE A 95 -11.30 -9.49 -9.35
C PHE A 95 -10.69 -9.08 -8.00
N LEU A 96 -10.52 -9.97 -7.03
CA LEU A 96 -9.96 -9.62 -5.71
C LEU A 96 -8.54 -9.04 -5.80
N ALA A 97 -7.75 -9.43 -6.81
CA ALA A 97 -6.42 -8.86 -7.04
C ALA A 97 -6.45 -7.35 -7.32
N GLU A 98 -7.59 -6.82 -7.80
CA GLU A 98 -7.79 -5.38 -7.99
C GLU A 98 -8.08 -4.65 -6.66
N LEU A 99 -8.69 -5.35 -5.69
CA LEU A 99 -9.12 -4.77 -4.42
C LEU A 99 -8.08 -4.90 -3.32
N ALA A 100 -7.36 -6.03 -3.28
CA ALA A 100 -6.43 -6.36 -2.20
C ALA A 100 -5.35 -5.28 -1.94
N PRO A 101 -4.74 -4.62 -2.95
CA PRO A 101 -3.76 -3.56 -2.72
C PRO A 101 -4.33 -2.28 -2.07
N GLU A 102 -5.66 -2.13 -2.06
CA GLU A 102 -6.34 -0.98 -1.48
C GLU A 102 -6.94 -1.30 -0.09
N LEU A 103 -6.69 -2.49 0.46
CA LEU A 103 -7.20 -2.95 1.77
C LEU A 103 -6.06 -3.08 2.79
N GLY A 104 -6.31 -2.66 4.03
CA GLY A 104 -5.39 -2.87 5.16
C GLY A 104 -5.51 -4.25 5.80
N LEU A 105 -6.58 -4.99 5.50
CA LEU A 105 -6.80 -6.36 5.95
C LEU A 105 -6.32 -7.40 4.92
N SER A 106 -6.15 -8.64 5.36
CA SER A 106 -5.79 -9.76 4.48
C SER A 106 -7.04 -10.43 3.93
N VAL A 107 -7.16 -10.61 2.62
CA VAL A 107 -8.27 -11.38 2.03
C VAL A 107 -7.81 -12.79 1.69
N VAL A 108 -8.45 -13.81 2.28
CA VAL A 108 -8.06 -15.21 2.05
C VAL A 108 -8.50 -15.63 0.64
N SER A 109 -7.58 -16.20 -0.14
CA SER A 109 -7.85 -16.73 -1.47
C SER A 109 -8.55 -18.10 -1.39
N LEU A 110 -9.78 -18.16 -1.92
CA LEU A 110 -10.56 -19.39 -1.99
C LEU A 110 -9.98 -20.38 -3.03
N PRO A 111 -9.52 -19.95 -4.22
CA PRO A 111 -8.82 -20.83 -5.14
C PRO A 111 -7.55 -21.46 -4.54
N ASP A 112 -6.74 -20.70 -3.79
CA ASP A 112 -5.53 -21.24 -3.15
C ASP A 112 -5.87 -22.25 -2.06
N ALA A 113 -6.95 -22.01 -1.30
CA ALA A 113 -7.46 -22.97 -0.32
C ALA A 113 -7.85 -24.31 -0.96
N LEU A 114 -8.53 -24.26 -2.11
CA LEU A 114 -8.91 -25.45 -2.88
C LEU A 114 -7.69 -26.15 -3.47
N ARG A 115 -6.75 -25.39 -4.03
CA ARG A 115 -5.51 -25.94 -4.56
C ARG A 115 -4.74 -26.69 -3.48
N ALA A 116 -4.55 -26.07 -2.31
CA ALA A 116 -3.90 -26.71 -1.17
C ALA A 116 -4.64 -27.99 -0.73
N ARG A 117 -5.99 -27.96 -0.72
CA ARG A 117 -6.83 -29.11 -0.36
C ARG A 117 -6.68 -30.28 -1.34
N ILE A 118 -6.80 -30.02 -2.64
CA ILE A 118 -6.71 -31.05 -3.69
C ILE A 118 -5.31 -31.65 -3.72
N MET A 119 -4.27 -30.83 -3.59
CA MET A 119 -2.87 -31.29 -3.51
C MET A 119 -2.63 -32.25 -2.36
N ARG A 120 -3.24 -31.97 -1.20
CA ARG A 120 -3.08 -32.76 0.02
C ARG A 120 -3.86 -34.07 -0.04
N ASP A 121 -5.13 -33.99 -0.42
CA ASP A 121 -6.06 -35.11 -0.29
C ASP A 121 -6.08 -36.00 -1.57
N HIS A 122 -5.78 -35.43 -2.73
CA HIS A 122 -5.82 -36.09 -4.04
C HIS A 122 -4.59 -35.77 -4.91
N PRO A 123 -3.37 -36.05 -4.44
CA PRO A 123 -2.13 -35.66 -5.13
C PRO A 123 -1.97 -36.26 -6.53
N ASN A 124 -2.60 -37.41 -6.78
CA ASN A 124 -2.49 -38.16 -8.03
C ASN A 124 -3.57 -37.80 -9.07
N ALA A 125 -4.54 -36.95 -8.71
CA ALA A 125 -5.59 -36.55 -9.64
C ALA A 125 -4.98 -35.82 -10.83
N ARG A 126 -5.43 -36.14 -12.04
CA ARG A 126 -5.01 -35.50 -13.30
C ARG A 126 -6.07 -34.56 -13.87
N SER A 127 -7.33 -34.77 -13.52
CA SER A 127 -8.45 -33.95 -13.97
C SER A 127 -9.33 -33.53 -12.79
N ILE A 128 -9.87 -32.32 -12.88
CA ILE A 128 -10.86 -31.82 -11.93
C ILE A 128 -12.13 -31.38 -12.66
N GLY A 129 -13.28 -31.83 -12.18
CA GLY A 129 -14.59 -31.39 -12.63
C GLY A 129 -15.05 -30.19 -11.81
N VAL A 130 -15.43 -29.08 -12.45
CA VAL A 130 -15.78 -27.83 -11.77
C VAL A 130 -17.25 -27.51 -11.97
N LEU A 131 -17.99 -27.38 -10.86
CA LEU A 131 -19.38 -26.92 -10.85
C LEU A 131 -19.44 -25.43 -10.51
N THR A 132 -19.32 -24.56 -11.52
CA THR A 132 -19.25 -23.10 -11.34
C THR A 132 -20.30 -22.35 -12.16
N SER A 133 -20.49 -21.05 -11.92
CA SER A 133 -21.38 -20.23 -12.76
C SER A 133 -20.83 -20.03 -14.17
N THR A 134 -21.72 -19.75 -15.12
CA THR A 134 -21.34 -19.40 -16.50
C THR A 134 -20.36 -18.24 -16.53
N PHE A 135 -20.58 -17.18 -15.74
CA PHE A 135 -19.65 -16.06 -15.63
C PHE A 135 -18.25 -16.50 -15.16
N VAL A 136 -18.16 -17.28 -14.08
CA VAL A 136 -16.86 -17.68 -13.52
C VAL A 136 -16.10 -18.58 -14.49
N LYS A 137 -16.78 -19.51 -15.16
CA LYS A 137 -16.23 -20.31 -16.25
C LYS A 137 -15.65 -19.42 -17.35
N ASN A 138 -16.45 -18.48 -17.86
CA ASN A 138 -16.03 -17.57 -18.94
C ASN A 138 -14.91 -16.61 -18.52
N SER A 139 -14.82 -16.28 -17.23
CA SER A 139 -13.74 -15.44 -16.68
C SER A 139 -12.37 -16.11 -16.70
N GLY A 140 -12.29 -17.42 -16.92
CA GLY A 140 -11.04 -18.18 -16.92
C GLY A 140 -10.43 -18.39 -15.52
N LEU A 141 -11.22 -18.25 -14.45
CA LEU A 141 -10.71 -18.26 -13.07
C LEU A 141 -10.05 -19.60 -12.74
N PHE A 142 -10.71 -20.73 -13.03
CA PHE A 142 -10.20 -22.05 -12.68
C PHE A 142 -9.04 -22.46 -13.58
N GLU A 143 -9.02 -22.03 -14.84
CA GLU A 143 -7.91 -22.27 -15.77
C GLU A 143 -6.63 -21.62 -15.26
N ARG A 144 -6.71 -20.32 -14.89
CA ARG A 144 -5.56 -19.60 -14.31
C ARG A 144 -5.03 -20.24 -13.04
N MET A 145 -5.87 -20.94 -12.28
CA MET A 145 -5.54 -21.45 -10.95
C MET A 145 -5.12 -22.93 -10.93
N PHE A 146 -5.56 -23.72 -11.91
CA PHE A 146 -5.42 -25.17 -11.86
C PHE A 146 -4.83 -25.80 -13.14
N SER A 147 -4.85 -25.12 -14.29
CA SER A 147 -4.42 -25.74 -15.57
C SER A 147 -2.92 -26.02 -15.67
N ASP A 148 -2.10 -25.52 -14.74
CA ASP A 148 -0.69 -25.92 -14.65
C ASP A 148 -0.48 -27.35 -14.14
N ARG A 149 -1.53 -27.98 -13.57
CA ARG A 149 -1.45 -29.35 -13.02
C ARG A 149 -2.63 -30.25 -13.36
N TRP A 150 -3.83 -29.71 -13.53
CA TRP A 150 -5.04 -30.50 -13.77
C TRP A 150 -5.76 -30.07 -15.04
N ASP A 151 -6.30 -31.05 -15.77
CA ASP A 151 -7.29 -30.79 -16.81
C ASP A 151 -8.60 -30.34 -16.16
N VAL A 152 -9.04 -29.11 -16.46
CA VAL A 152 -10.27 -28.52 -15.91
C VAL A 152 -11.46 -28.89 -16.81
N ILE A 153 -12.44 -29.58 -16.24
CA ILE A 153 -13.62 -30.10 -16.95
C ILE A 153 -14.87 -29.41 -16.41
N TYR A 154 -15.77 -29.00 -17.32
CA TYR A 154 -17.07 -28.41 -16.96
C TYR A 154 -18.22 -29.30 -17.42
N PRO A 155 -19.43 -29.12 -16.85
CA PRO A 155 -20.63 -29.78 -17.36
C PRO A 155 -20.89 -29.41 -18.83
N ASP A 156 -21.59 -30.28 -19.55
CA ASP A 156 -22.11 -29.96 -20.87
C ASP A 156 -23.01 -28.72 -20.82
N PRO A 157 -23.11 -27.92 -21.90
CA PRO A 157 -23.87 -26.66 -21.89
C PRO A 157 -25.32 -26.79 -21.40
N ASP A 158 -26.00 -27.88 -21.78
CA ASP A 158 -27.36 -28.15 -21.35
C ASP A 158 -27.42 -28.52 -19.85
N VAL A 159 -26.50 -29.34 -19.36
CA VAL A 159 -26.40 -29.71 -17.93
C VAL A 159 -26.03 -28.50 -17.08
N GLN A 160 -25.09 -27.68 -17.56
CA GLN A 160 -24.71 -26.42 -16.94
C GLN A 160 -25.95 -25.54 -16.72
N THR A 161 -26.78 -25.37 -17.74
CA THR A 161 -27.95 -24.46 -17.68
C THR A 161 -29.12 -25.06 -16.91
N GLN A 162 -29.54 -26.28 -17.30
CA GLN A 162 -30.80 -26.88 -16.85
C GLN A 162 -30.68 -27.56 -15.48
N GLU A 163 -29.50 -28.04 -15.11
CA GLU A 163 -29.32 -28.75 -13.84
C GLU A 163 -28.55 -27.87 -12.85
N LEU A 164 -27.32 -27.45 -13.17
CA LEU A 164 -26.47 -26.72 -12.22
C LEU A 164 -27.01 -25.30 -11.92
N MET A 165 -27.18 -24.47 -12.95
CA MET A 165 -27.60 -23.08 -12.75
C MET A 165 -29.03 -22.99 -12.24
N ALA A 166 -29.93 -23.87 -12.68
CA ALA A 166 -31.29 -23.95 -12.16
C ALA A 166 -31.33 -24.37 -10.67
N ALA A 167 -30.52 -25.34 -10.26
CA ALA A 167 -30.46 -25.79 -8.86
C ALA A 167 -29.93 -24.69 -7.92
N VAL A 168 -29.04 -23.81 -8.37
CA VAL A 168 -28.47 -22.77 -7.51
C VAL A 168 -29.23 -21.45 -7.60
N TYR A 169 -29.50 -20.96 -8.81
CA TYR A 169 -30.05 -19.62 -9.07
C TYR A 169 -31.52 -19.62 -9.51
N GLY A 170 -32.09 -20.79 -9.84
CA GLY A 170 -33.46 -20.88 -10.31
C GLY A 170 -34.49 -20.50 -9.23
N PRO A 171 -35.78 -20.32 -9.60
CA PRO A 171 -36.83 -19.91 -8.67
C PRO A 171 -37.00 -20.85 -7.46
N ARG A 172 -36.70 -22.14 -7.65
CA ARG A 172 -36.66 -23.17 -6.59
C ARG A 172 -35.23 -23.61 -6.23
N GLY A 173 -34.26 -22.73 -6.45
CA GLY A 173 -32.85 -23.01 -6.22
C GLY A 173 -32.37 -22.64 -4.81
N ILE A 174 -31.14 -23.05 -4.50
CA ILE A 174 -30.51 -22.92 -3.17
C ILE A 174 -30.48 -21.47 -2.69
N ARG A 175 -30.20 -20.51 -3.58
CA ARG A 175 -30.13 -19.09 -3.19
C ARG A 175 -31.48 -18.51 -2.77
N ASN A 176 -32.58 -19.18 -3.13
CA ASN A 176 -33.95 -18.84 -2.72
C ASN A 176 -34.41 -19.66 -1.49
N GLY A 177 -33.49 -20.36 -0.82
CA GLY A 177 -33.76 -21.09 0.43
C GLY A 177 -34.22 -22.54 0.25
N HIS A 178 -34.16 -23.07 -0.97
CA HIS A 178 -34.53 -24.45 -1.25
C HIS A 178 -33.35 -25.40 -1.02
N HIS A 179 -33.47 -26.26 -0.02
CA HIS A 179 -32.47 -27.28 0.33
C HIS A 179 -33.10 -28.69 0.31
N ASP A 180 -33.85 -28.97 -0.75
CA ASP A 180 -34.67 -30.18 -0.90
C ASP A 180 -34.08 -31.18 -1.93
N LEU A 181 -34.72 -32.36 -2.02
CA LEU A 181 -34.32 -33.44 -2.91
C LEU A 181 -34.21 -33.01 -4.39
N PRO A 182 -35.12 -32.20 -4.97
CA PRO A 182 -34.96 -31.71 -6.34
C PRO A 182 -33.64 -30.98 -6.61
N CYS A 183 -33.20 -30.11 -5.70
CA CYS A 183 -31.91 -29.43 -5.83
C CYS A 183 -30.75 -30.44 -5.80
N LEU A 184 -30.81 -31.40 -4.88
CA LEU A 184 -29.80 -32.45 -4.76
C LEU A 184 -29.75 -33.35 -6.00
N ASP A 185 -30.90 -33.73 -6.55
CA ASP A 185 -30.98 -34.58 -7.75
C ASP A 185 -30.37 -33.87 -8.97
N SER A 186 -30.66 -32.59 -9.16
CA SER A 186 -30.04 -31.79 -10.22
C SER A 186 -28.52 -31.64 -10.05
N LEU A 187 -28.05 -31.38 -8.82
CA LEU A 187 -26.60 -31.32 -8.55
C LEU A 187 -25.91 -32.68 -8.77
N ALA A 188 -26.56 -33.79 -8.40
CA ALA A 188 -26.04 -35.14 -8.62
C ALA A 188 -25.89 -35.44 -10.12
N LYS A 189 -26.89 -35.10 -10.94
CA LYS A 189 -26.78 -35.23 -12.41
C LYS A 189 -25.64 -34.40 -13.00
N ALA A 190 -25.44 -33.18 -12.49
CA ALA A 190 -24.33 -32.35 -12.93
C ALA A 190 -22.97 -32.97 -12.55
N CYS A 191 -22.88 -33.59 -11.37
CA CYS A 191 -21.70 -34.36 -10.97
C CYS A 191 -21.49 -35.60 -11.85
N GLU A 192 -22.53 -36.39 -12.12
CA GLU A 192 -22.47 -37.57 -12.97
C GLU A 192 -22.01 -37.23 -14.40
N ASN A 193 -22.48 -36.10 -14.94
CA ASN A 193 -22.00 -35.60 -16.23
C ASN A 193 -20.49 -35.31 -16.20
N LEU A 194 -19.97 -34.67 -15.14
CA LEU A 194 -18.54 -34.45 -14.98
C LEU A 194 -17.75 -35.78 -14.89
N VAL A 195 -18.27 -36.77 -14.17
CA VAL A 195 -17.65 -38.10 -14.06
C VAL A 195 -17.59 -38.79 -15.42
N GLN A 196 -18.70 -38.78 -16.19
CA GLN A 196 -18.74 -39.34 -17.54
C GLN A 196 -17.76 -38.65 -18.49
N ARG A 197 -17.47 -37.38 -18.24
CA ARG A 197 -16.48 -36.58 -18.97
C ARG A 197 -15.05 -36.74 -18.46
N GLY A 198 -14.82 -37.59 -17.47
CA GLY A 198 -13.48 -37.98 -17.00
C GLY A 198 -12.96 -37.16 -15.82
N ALA A 199 -13.81 -36.49 -15.04
CA ALA A 199 -13.39 -35.84 -13.80
C ALA A 199 -13.02 -36.88 -12.72
N GLU A 200 -11.80 -36.79 -12.19
CA GLU A 200 -11.33 -37.66 -11.09
C GLU A 200 -11.65 -37.09 -9.70
N VAL A 201 -11.84 -35.77 -9.60
CA VAL A 201 -12.26 -35.05 -8.38
C VAL A 201 -13.21 -33.93 -8.79
N ILE A 202 -14.28 -33.71 -8.03
CA ILE A 202 -15.24 -32.61 -8.28
C ILE A 202 -15.02 -31.48 -7.29
N VAL A 203 -14.95 -30.26 -7.82
CA VAL A 203 -14.78 -29.01 -7.09
C VAL A 203 -16.03 -28.15 -7.25
N PRO A 204 -16.81 -27.93 -6.18
CA PRO A 204 -17.88 -26.96 -6.18
C PRO A 204 -17.34 -25.52 -6.31
N GLY A 205 -17.51 -24.93 -7.50
CA GLY A 205 -17.22 -23.53 -7.83
C GLY A 205 -18.38 -22.56 -7.55
N LEU A 206 -19.44 -23.05 -6.90
CA LEU A 206 -20.53 -22.28 -6.31
C LEU A 206 -20.59 -22.63 -4.82
N THR A 207 -20.40 -21.63 -3.97
CA THR A 207 -20.26 -21.79 -2.51
C THR A 207 -21.57 -22.16 -1.82
N GLU A 208 -22.68 -22.20 -2.54
CA GLU A 208 -23.98 -22.73 -2.12
C GLU A 208 -24.05 -24.26 -2.16
N ILE A 209 -23.32 -24.92 -3.05
CA ILE A 209 -23.35 -26.38 -3.25
C ILE A 209 -22.86 -27.16 -1.99
N PRO A 210 -21.82 -26.72 -1.25
CA PRO A 210 -21.33 -27.44 -0.08
C PRO A 210 -22.35 -27.68 1.05
N VAL A 211 -23.52 -27.02 1.02
CA VAL A 211 -24.63 -27.33 1.93
C VAL A 211 -25.14 -28.77 1.75
N PHE A 212 -25.00 -29.32 0.53
CA PHE A 212 -25.37 -30.70 0.19
C PHE A 212 -24.19 -31.67 0.19
N ILE A 213 -23.02 -31.29 0.71
CA ILE A 213 -21.79 -32.03 0.46
C ILE A 213 -21.84 -33.50 0.92
N GLU A 214 -22.40 -33.77 2.09
CA GLU A 214 -22.52 -35.14 2.60
C GLU A 214 -23.45 -35.99 1.73
N ALA A 215 -24.60 -35.43 1.33
CA ALA A 215 -25.55 -36.12 0.46
C ALA A 215 -25.02 -36.33 -0.97
N LEU A 216 -24.19 -35.41 -1.48
CA LEU A 216 -23.53 -35.57 -2.78
C LEU A 216 -22.46 -36.66 -2.74
N ARG A 217 -21.69 -36.76 -1.64
CA ARG A 217 -20.67 -37.82 -1.48
C ARG A 217 -21.25 -39.23 -1.46
N GLU A 218 -22.50 -39.39 -1.02
CA GLU A 218 -23.21 -40.68 -1.07
C GLU A 218 -23.70 -41.05 -2.47
N ARG A 219 -23.80 -40.09 -3.39
CA ARG A 219 -24.42 -40.26 -4.72
C ARG A 219 -23.44 -40.19 -5.89
N VAL A 220 -22.25 -39.66 -5.67
CA VAL A 220 -21.26 -39.40 -6.73
C VAL A 220 -20.09 -40.36 -6.61
N ALA A 221 -19.69 -40.97 -7.72
CA ALA A 221 -18.66 -42.02 -7.76
C ALA A 221 -17.23 -41.53 -7.51
N VAL A 222 -16.99 -40.22 -7.59
CA VAL A 222 -15.67 -39.60 -7.39
C VAL A 222 -15.69 -38.64 -6.20
N PRO A 223 -14.55 -38.32 -5.57
CA PRO A 223 -14.49 -37.39 -4.46
C PRO A 223 -15.08 -36.02 -4.82
N VAL A 224 -15.99 -35.53 -3.97
CA VAL A 224 -16.51 -34.16 -4.05
C VAL A 224 -15.91 -33.34 -2.91
N ILE A 225 -15.15 -32.30 -3.26
CA ILE A 225 -14.47 -31.41 -2.31
C ILE A 225 -15.49 -30.52 -1.62
N ASP A 226 -15.33 -30.35 -0.31
CA ASP A 226 -16.05 -29.32 0.42
C ASP A 226 -15.30 -27.99 0.32
N SER A 227 -15.70 -27.14 -0.63
CA SER A 227 -15.03 -25.87 -0.88
C SER A 227 -15.07 -24.92 0.33
N ASN A 228 -16.18 -24.89 1.06
CA ASN A 228 -16.32 -24.00 2.22
C ASN A 228 -15.50 -24.51 3.42
N GLN A 229 -15.37 -25.83 3.57
CA GLN A 229 -14.52 -26.43 4.62
C GLN A 229 -13.04 -26.24 4.31
N ALA A 230 -12.64 -26.44 3.05
CA ALA A 230 -11.29 -26.15 2.60
C ALA A 230 -10.93 -24.67 2.84
N TYR A 231 -11.87 -23.76 2.59
CA TYR A 231 -11.68 -22.34 2.81
C TYR A 231 -11.51 -21.98 4.28
N ALA A 232 -12.42 -22.50 5.13
CA ALA A 232 -12.37 -22.31 6.58
C ALA A 232 -11.07 -22.83 7.19
N GLU A 233 -10.67 -24.06 6.86
CA GLU A 233 -9.40 -24.64 7.30
C GLU A 233 -8.21 -23.80 6.85
N HIS A 234 -8.18 -23.39 5.58
CA HIS A 234 -7.06 -22.63 5.04
C HIS A 234 -6.90 -21.27 5.72
N ALA A 235 -8.00 -20.56 5.96
CA ALA A 235 -7.99 -19.28 6.68
C ALA A 235 -7.46 -19.39 8.12
N LEU A 236 -7.69 -20.53 8.78
CA LEU A 236 -7.31 -20.76 10.17
C LEU A 236 -5.90 -21.35 10.31
N LEU A 237 -5.48 -22.20 9.36
CA LEU A 237 -4.22 -22.94 9.43
C LEU A 237 -3.05 -22.23 8.76
N VAL A 238 -3.31 -21.49 7.68
CA VAL A 238 -2.26 -20.72 7.02
C VAL A 238 -2.17 -19.39 7.76
N GLY A 239 -0.97 -19.05 8.26
CA GLY A 239 -0.72 -17.70 8.78
C GLY A 239 -1.16 -16.72 7.71
N ALA A 240 -2.14 -15.85 8.02
CA ALA A 240 -2.75 -14.99 7.02
C ALA A 240 -1.65 -14.32 6.19
N ALA A 241 -1.72 -14.50 4.87
CA ALA A 241 -0.81 -13.81 3.97
C ALA A 241 -0.85 -12.34 4.34
N GLN A 242 0.31 -11.74 4.54
CA GLN A 242 0.40 -10.32 4.87
C GLN A 242 -0.40 -9.53 3.81
N PRO A 243 -1.12 -8.45 4.22
CA PRO A 243 -1.82 -7.61 3.27
C PRO A 243 -0.90 -7.22 2.12
N VAL A 244 -1.46 -7.15 0.91
CA VAL A 244 -0.71 -6.70 -0.26
C VAL A 244 -0.46 -5.21 -0.07
N HIS A 245 0.76 -4.85 0.30
CA HIS A 245 1.12 -3.49 0.66
C HIS A 245 1.92 -2.83 -0.47
N THR A 246 1.33 -1.82 -1.13
CA THR A 246 2.06 -0.97 -2.08
C THR A 246 2.74 0.15 -1.31
N PHE A 247 4.07 0.25 -1.44
CA PHE A 247 4.85 1.29 -0.76
C PHE A 247 4.37 2.70 -1.12
N LYS A 248 4.25 3.56 -0.11
CA LYS A 248 3.67 4.89 -0.20
C LYS A 248 4.49 5.92 0.56
N VAL A 249 4.89 6.99 -0.13
CA VAL A 249 5.59 8.12 0.46
C VAL A 249 4.58 9.18 0.90
N GLY A 250 4.60 9.53 2.19
CA GLY A 250 3.85 10.66 2.73
C GLY A 250 4.66 11.95 2.64
N VAL A 251 4.13 13.00 2.03
CA VAL A 251 4.83 14.28 1.83
C VAL A 251 4.17 15.37 2.67
N VAL A 252 4.91 15.91 3.64
CA VAL A 252 4.53 17.12 4.40
C VAL A 252 4.78 18.33 3.52
N GLY A 253 3.77 18.71 2.74
CA GLY A 253 3.85 19.78 1.76
C GLY A 253 3.48 21.16 2.31
N GLY A 254 3.53 22.16 1.43
CA GLY A 254 3.08 23.52 1.72
C GLY A 254 4.10 24.41 2.45
N VAL A 255 5.32 23.92 2.71
CA VAL A 255 6.34 24.63 3.50
C VAL A 255 7.64 24.99 2.74
N GLY A 256 7.63 25.41 1.46
CA GLY A 256 6.54 26.05 0.74
C GLY A 256 5.86 25.21 -0.37
N PRO A 257 4.78 25.73 -0.99
CA PRO A 257 4.05 25.02 -2.02
C PRO A 257 4.87 24.65 -3.25
N ALA A 258 5.67 25.59 -3.76
CA ALA A 258 6.51 25.39 -4.96
C ALA A 258 7.58 24.31 -4.74
N ALA A 259 8.23 24.32 -3.57
CA ALA A 259 9.19 23.30 -3.18
C ALA A 259 8.58 21.89 -3.12
N THR A 260 7.30 21.78 -2.72
CA THR A 260 6.62 20.48 -2.70
C THR A 260 6.34 19.94 -4.11
N VAL A 261 5.89 20.81 -5.02
CA VAL A 261 5.67 20.44 -6.43
C VAL A 261 7.00 20.04 -7.10
N ASP A 262 8.07 20.78 -6.81
CA ASP A 262 9.40 20.46 -7.30
C ASP A 262 9.93 19.13 -6.76
N PHE A 263 9.71 18.83 -5.48
CA PHE A 263 10.01 17.52 -4.90
C PHE A 263 9.29 16.39 -5.66
N MET A 264 7.97 16.52 -5.86
CA MET A 264 7.19 15.54 -6.63
C MET A 264 7.73 15.37 -8.05
N ARG A 265 8.05 16.47 -8.75
CA ARG A 265 8.66 16.44 -10.08
C ARG A 265 9.97 15.66 -10.07
N LYS A 266 10.83 15.88 -9.08
CA LYS A 266 12.12 15.18 -8.95
C LYS A 266 11.95 13.70 -8.66
N VAL A 267 10.98 13.31 -7.83
CA VAL A 267 10.65 11.89 -7.61
C VAL A 267 10.23 11.22 -8.92
N VAL A 268 9.33 11.85 -9.68
CA VAL A 268 8.89 11.34 -10.99
C VAL A 268 10.07 11.20 -11.96
N GLN A 269 10.92 12.22 -12.07
CA GLN A 269 12.09 12.21 -12.97
C GLN A 269 13.14 11.16 -12.60
N LEU A 270 13.27 10.85 -11.31
CA LEU A 270 14.26 9.91 -10.80
C LEU A 270 13.74 8.47 -10.73
N THR A 271 12.42 8.26 -10.90
CA THR A 271 11.83 6.93 -10.92
C THR A 271 12.00 6.31 -12.31
N ASP A 272 12.64 5.15 -12.39
CA ASP A 272 12.69 4.35 -13.60
C ASP A 272 11.33 3.66 -13.83
N ALA A 273 10.50 4.24 -14.69
CA ALA A 273 9.13 3.81 -14.96
C ALA A 273 8.87 3.72 -16.46
N ALA A 274 8.28 2.61 -16.92
CA ALA A 274 7.88 2.44 -18.32
C ALA A 274 6.42 2.84 -18.57
N ARG A 275 5.62 2.89 -17.51
CA ARG A 275 4.20 3.27 -17.51
C ARG A 275 3.80 3.86 -16.15
N ASP A 276 2.64 4.50 -16.10
CA ASP A 276 2.13 5.18 -14.90
C ASP A 276 2.14 4.30 -13.64
N GLN A 277 1.82 3.01 -13.77
CA GLN A 277 1.71 2.07 -12.65
C GLN A 277 3.06 1.70 -12.03
N ASP A 278 4.17 2.01 -12.69
CA ASP A 278 5.52 1.73 -12.18
C ASP A 278 6.03 2.91 -11.31
N HIS A 279 5.31 4.04 -11.26
CA HIS A 279 5.65 5.16 -10.39
C HIS A 279 5.31 4.93 -8.92
N ILE A 280 6.01 5.64 -8.05
CA ILE A 280 5.86 5.57 -6.59
C ILE A 280 4.54 6.23 -6.17
N LYS A 281 3.72 5.51 -5.38
CA LYS A 281 2.49 6.05 -4.79
C LYS A 281 2.88 7.15 -3.77
N MET A 282 2.35 8.36 -3.95
CA MET A 282 2.59 9.50 -3.06
C MET A 282 1.28 9.97 -2.44
N LEU A 283 1.29 10.22 -1.14
CA LEU A 283 0.24 10.93 -0.41
C LEU A 283 0.79 12.30 -0.03
N VAL A 284 0.21 13.38 -0.56
CA VAL A 284 0.72 14.74 -0.35
C VAL A 284 -0.31 15.53 0.43
N GLU A 285 0.11 16.03 1.59
CA GLU A 285 -0.67 16.99 2.37
C GLU A 285 -0.07 18.38 2.15
N GLN A 286 -0.62 19.12 1.19
CA GLN A 286 -0.17 20.47 0.83
C GLN A 286 -0.76 21.50 1.80
N ASN A 287 -0.07 21.75 2.92
CA ASN A 287 -0.58 22.58 4.02
C ASN A 287 0.22 23.90 4.19
N PRO A 288 -0.08 24.96 3.40
CA PRO A 288 0.58 26.26 3.55
C PRO A 288 0.15 27.05 4.79
N GLN A 289 -0.84 26.57 5.55
CA GLN A 289 -1.25 27.16 6.82
C GLN A 289 -0.31 26.79 7.98
N ILE A 290 0.70 25.93 7.78
CA ILE A 290 1.76 25.72 8.76
C ILE A 290 2.51 27.05 8.96
N PRO A 291 2.59 27.57 10.20
CA PRO A 291 3.29 28.81 10.51
C PRO A 291 4.70 28.91 9.95
N ASP A 292 5.20 30.13 9.78
CA ASP A 292 6.55 30.33 9.26
C ASP A 292 7.61 29.86 10.27
N ARG A 293 8.42 28.90 9.83
CA ARG A 293 9.44 28.26 10.67
C ARG A 293 10.53 29.24 11.08
N THR A 294 10.92 30.15 10.20
CA THR A 294 11.99 31.12 10.48
C THR A 294 11.50 32.19 11.46
N ALA A 295 10.27 32.67 11.30
CA ALA A 295 9.65 33.63 12.21
C ALA A 295 9.56 33.07 13.63
N HIS A 296 9.18 31.80 13.80
CA HIS A 296 9.15 31.16 15.12
C HIS A 296 10.54 30.94 15.73
N LEU A 297 11.53 30.54 14.92
CA LEU A 297 12.88 30.26 15.43
C LEU A 297 13.67 31.52 15.80
N LEU A 298 13.38 32.67 15.19
CA LEU A 298 14.16 33.91 15.35
C LEU A 298 13.42 35.04 16.05
N ALA A 299 12.10 34.97 16.11
CA ALA A 299 11.24 36.04 16.62
C ALA A 299 10.04 35.43 17.36
N ASP A 300 8.99 36.22 17.58
CA ASP A 300 7.77 35.81 18.29
C ASP A 300 6.70 35.27 17.34
N GLY A 301 7.11 34.44 16.36
CA GLY A 301 6.20 33.81 15.41
C GLY A 301 5.47 32.60 16.01
N ASP A 302 4.29 32.27 15.48
CA ASP A 302 3.50 31.11 15.90
C ASP A 302 4.27 29.78 15.74
N ASP A 303 4.13 28.87 16.71
CA ASP A 303 4.82 27.58 16.72
C ASP A 303 4.27 26.61 15.65
N PRO A 304 5.09 26.14 14.68
CA PRO A 304 4.64 25.22 13.64
C PRO A 304 4.56 23.75 14.08
N THR A 305 5.01 23.39 15.29
CA THR A 305 5.15 22.01 15.75
C THR A 305 3.84 21.21 15.66
N ILE A 306 2.74 21.77 16.20
CA ILE A 306 1.45 21.07 16.19
C ILE A 306 0.86 20.93 14.78
N PRO A 307 0.84 21.98 13.92
CA PRO A 307 0.46 21.82 12.52
C PRO A 307 1.29 20.80 11.73
N LEU A 308 2.61 20.72 11.98
CA LEU A 308 3.49 19.71 11.39
C LEU A 308 3.15 18.30 11.86
N LEU A 309 3.00 18.09 13.18
CA LEU A 309 2.60 16.80 13.75
C LEU A 309 1.24 16.35 13.21
N ALA A 310 0.25 17.25 13.18
CA ALA A 310 -1.08 16.95 12.66
C ALA A 310 -1.04 16.55 11.18
N THR A 311 -0.17 17.19 10.40
CA THR A 311 0.06 16.84 8.99
C THR A 311 0.69 15.44 8.87
N CYS A 312 1.71 15.14 9.66
CA CYS A 312 2.32 13.81 9.72
C CYS A 312 1.30 12.73 10.11
N LYS A 313 0.43 12.99 11.09
CA LYS A 313 -0.64 12.08 11.51
C LYS A 313 -1.68 11.82 10.43
N ARG A 314 -2.01 12.81 9.60
CA ARG A 314 -2.88 12.59 8.43
C ARG A 314 -2.22 11.68 7.39
N LEU A 315 -0.92 11.85 7.17
CA LEU A 315 -0.16 11.00 6.25
C LEU A 315 -0.04 9.55 6.77
N GLU A 316 0.24 9.37 8.06
CA GLU A 316 0.24 8.08 8.75
C GLU A 316 -1.12 7.39 8.66
N ALA A 317 -2.21 8.10 8.98
CA ALA A 317 -3.58 7.58 8.85
C ALA A 317 -3.96 7.26 7.39
N GLY A 318 -3.34 7.95 6.43
CA GLY A 318 -3.44 7.65 5.00
C GLY A 318 -2.58 6.46 4.54
N GLY A 319 -1.88 5.79 5.46
CA GLY A 319 -1.07 4.60 5.21
C GLY A 319 0.22 4.92 4.43
N ALA A 320 0.93 5.97 4.81
CA ALA A 320 2.30 6.20 4.36
C ALA A 320 3.27 5.26 5.09
N ASP A 321 4.27 4.72 4.39
CA ASP A 321 5.35 3.89 4.99
C ASP A 321 6.53 4.72 5.47
N VAL A 322 6.69 5.90 4.90
CA VAL A 322 7.73 6.87 5.25
C VAL A 322 7.17 8.27 5.05
N ILE A 323 7.56 9.19 5.92
CA ILE A 323 7.22 10.60 5.80
C ILE A 323 8.44 11.38 5.35
N VAL A 324 8.25 12.30 4.42
CA VAL A 324 9.29 13.23 3.95
C VAL A 324 8.82 14.66 4.06
N ILE A 325 9.76 15.56 4.37
CA ILE A 325 9.50 16.98 4.56
C ILE A 325 10.40 17.76 3.59
N PRO A 326 9.92 18.20 2.41
CA PRO A 326 10.69 19.02 1.48
C PRO A 326 10.86 20.47 1.99
N CYS A 327 11.42 20.65 3.19
CA CYS A 327 11.73 21.92 3.82
C CYS A 327 12.85 21.75 4.85
N ASN A 328 13.99 22.40 4.61
CA ASN A 328 15.15 22.34 5.53
C ASN A 328 14.82 22.91 6.92
N THR A 329 14.20 24.09 7.00
CA THR A 329 13.93 24.76 8.28
C THR A 329 12.94 23.98 9.15
N ALA A 330 12.02 23.21 8.54
CA ALA A 330 11.07 22.37 9.27
C ALA A 330 11.75 21.20 10.01
N HIS A 331 12.97 20.83 9.63
CA HIS A 331 13.71 19.76 10.32
C HIS A 331 14.12 20.14 11.75
N ALA A 332 14.11 21.43 12.12
CA ALA A 332 14.30 21.88 13.51
C ALA A 332 13.24 21.37 14.49
N PHE A 333 12.13 20.86 13.98
CA PHE A 333 11.00 20.39 14.77
C PHE A 333 10.85 18.87 14.71
N VAL A 334 11.64 18.16 13.88
CA VAL A 334 11.47 16.73 13.65
C VAL A 334 11.67 15.90 14.92
N GLU A 335 12.69 16.20 15.72
CA GLU A 335 12.92 15.49 17.00
C GLU A 335 11.75 15.59 17.97
N ARG A 336 10.96 16.68 17.90
CA ARG A 336 9.76 16.87 18.72
C ARG A 336 8.53 16.12 18.19
N ILE A 337 8.54 15.78 16.90
CA ILE A 337 7.38 15.23 16.18
C ILE A 337 7.51 13.71 16.03
N GLU A 338 8.68 13.23 15.62
CA GLU A 338 8.92 11.84 15.26
C GLU A 338 8.60 10.84 16.39
N PRO A 339 8.89 11.11 17.69
CA PRO A 339 8.51 10.22 18.78
C PRO A 339 7.00 9.96 18.92
N HIS A 340 6.17 10.81 18.30
CA HIS A 340 4.71 10.66 18.31
C HIS A 340 4.19 9.91 17.07
N LEU A 341 5.04 9.44 16.17
CA LEU A 341 4.68 8.73 14.95
C LEU A 341 5.05 7.24 15.05
N THR A 342 4.29 6.39 14.38
CA THR A 342 4.61 4.98 14.14
C THR A 342 5.34 4.78 12.81
N VAL A 343 5.32 5.81 11.95
CA VAL A 343 5.96 5.84 10.63
C VAL A 343 7.21 6.74 10.72
N PRO A 344 8.37 6.30 10.21
CA PRO A 344 9.61 7.08 10.29
C PRO A 344 9.59 8.31 9.38
N ILE A 345 10.36 9.34 9.76
CA ILE A 345 10.64 10.49 8.90
C ILE A 345 12.00 10.30 8.22
N LEU A 346 12.04 10.34 6.89
CA LEU A 346 13.29 10.38 6.15
C LEU A 346 13.91 11.78 6.26
N ASN A 347 14.90 11.91 7.13
CA ASN A 347 15.53 13.19 7.45
C ASN A 347 16.39 13.71 6.27
N MET A 348 15.94 14.77 5.61
CA MET A 348 16.61 15.39 4.45
C MET A 348 18.06 15.77 4.75
N LEU A 349 18.35 16.30 5.94
CA LEU A 349 19.66 16.83 6.29
C LEU A 349 20.69 15.69 6.38
N SER A 350 20.27 14.57 6.98
CA SER A 350 21.07 13.35 7.06
C SER A 350 21.35 12.75 5.68
N GLU A 351 20.36 12.76 4.79
CA GLU A 351 20.55 12.28 3.41
C GLU A 351 21.50 13.20 2.61
N VAL A 352 21.42 14.52 2.80
CA VAL A 352 22.37 15.47 2.20
C VAL A 352 23.81 15.21 2.67
N ARG A 353 24.01 14.98 3.97
CA ARG A 353 25.33 14.59 4.51
C ARG A 353 25.85 13.32 3.84
N LYS A 354 25.02 12.25 3.81
CA LYS A 354 25.40 10.97 3.20
C LYS A 354 25.76 11.14 1.73
N HIS A 355 24.97 11.90 0.98
CA HIS A 355 25.24 12.19 -0.43
C HIS A 355 26.60 12.88 -0.63
N ILE A 356 26.91 13.91 0.16
CA ILE A 356 28.21 14.59 0.06
C ILE A 356 29.37 13.64 0.39
N GLN A 357 29.25 12.84 1.45
CA GLN A 357 30.30 11.90 1.85
C GLN A 357 30.55 10.82 0.78
N ASN A 358 29.50 10.36 0.11
CA ASN A 358 29.58 9.29 -0.90
C ASN A 358 30.04 9.82 -2.26
N ASP A 359 29.46 10.91 -2.74
CA ASP A 359 29.61 11.36 -4.12
C ASP A 359 30.74 12.40 -4.28
N HIS A 360 31.16 13.02 -3.18
CA HIS A 360 32.26 13.99 -3.14
C HIS A 360 33.31 13.62 -2.07
N PRO A 361 33.94 12.43 -2.18
CA PRO A 361 34.93 11.98 -1.21
C PRO A 361 36.10 12.98 -1.14
N GLY A 362 36.41 13.46 0.07
CA GLY A 362 37.46 14.46 0.30
C GLY A 362 36.96 15.90 0.51
N VAL A 363 35.66 16.15 0.35
CA VAL A 363 35.05 17.40 0.81
C VAL A 363 35.06 17.44 2.34
N THR A 364 35.71 18.46 2.91
CA THR A 364 35.76 18.74 4.35
C THR A 364 35.22 20.12 4.71
N ARG A 365 34.90 20.97 3.73
CA ARG A 365 34.30 22.29 3.91
C ARG A 365 33.16 22.51 2.93
N VAL A 366 31.96 22.77 3.44
CA VAL A 366 30.74 22.91 2.64
C VAL A 366 30.05 24.22 2.96
N GLY A 367 29.76 25.03 1.94
CA GLY A 367 28.94 26.22 2.07
C GLY A 367 27.47 25.87 2.28
N LEU A 368 26.78 26.56 3.18
CA LEU A 368 25.36 26.38 3.46
C LEU A 368 24.61 27.67 3.14
N LEU A 369 23.87 27.67 2.04
CA LEU A 369 22.96 28.76 1.66
C LEU A 369 21.55 28.41 2.11
N ALA A 370 21.14 28.90 3.27
CA ALA A 370 19.85 28.56 3.87
C ALA A 370 19.16 29.79 4.47
N THR A 371 17.91 29.64 4.90
CA THR A 371 17.23 30.70 5.66
C THR A 371 18.00 30.99 6.95
N SER A 372 17.88 32.21 7.46
CA SER A 372 18.50 32.57 8.74
C SER A 372 17.97 31.70 9.89
N GLY A 373 16.73 31.21 9.83
CA GLY A 373 16.19 30.27 10.81
C GLY A 373 16.87 28.91 10.75
N THR A 374 17.13 28.38 9.55
CA THR A 374 17.91 27.14 9.40
C THR A 374 19.33 27.29 9.93
N VAL A 375 19.99 28.42 9.66
CA VAL A 375 21.35 28.67 10.14
C VAL A 375 21.37 28.79 11.67
N ALA A 376 20.50 29.61 12.24
CA ALA A 376 20.47 29.90 13.66
C ALA A 376 20.02 28.72 14.53
N SER A 377 19.12 27.86 14.01
CA SER A 377 18.68 26.66 14.73
C SER A 377 19.77 25.61 14.88
N GLY A 378 20.84 25.66 14.08
CA GLY A 378 21.93 24.69 14.18
C GLY A 378 21.62 23.31 13.58
N VAL A 379 20.44 23.08 13.03
CA VAL A 379 19.99 21.74 12.57
C VAL A 379 20.90 21.06 11.56
N TYR A 380 21.52 21.83 10.66
CA TYR A 380 22.51 21.29 9.73
C TYR A 380 23.82 20.95 10.44
N HIS A 381 24.23 21.72 11.44
CA HIS A 381 25.43 21.44 12.24
C HIS A 381 25.25 20.15 13.06
N GLU A 382 24.07 19.96 13.65
CA GLU A 382 23.69 18.72 14.34
C GLU A 382 23.68 17.54 13.36
N ALA A 383 23.02 17.68 12.21
CA ALA A 383 22.99 16.63 11.19
C ALA A 383 24.37 16.30 10.63
N PHE A 384 25.31 17.25 10.60
CA PHE A 384 26.69 17.06 10.14
C PHE A 384 27.67 16.77 11.29
N ALA A 385 27.20 16.63 12.53
CA ALA A 385 28.04 16.25 13.66
C ALA A 385 28.81 14.97 13.34
N ASP A 386 30.07 14.94 13.76
CA ASP A 386 31.00 13.82 13.59
C ASP A 386 31.30 13.38 12.14
N SER A 387 30.82 14.13 11.14
CA SER A 387 31.08 13.84 9.72
C SER A 387 32.49 14.21 9.24
N GLY A 388 33.21 15.01 10.02
CA GLY A 388 34.48 15.65 9.62
C GLY A 388 34.32 16.80 8.62
N ILE A 389 33.07 17.20 8.30
CA ILE A 389 32.75 18.30 7.38
C ILE A 389 32.44 19.56 8.18
N ALA A 390 33.17 20.63 7.93
CA ALA A 390 32.89 21.97 8.46
C ALA A 390 31.89 22.70 7.55
N LEU A 391 30.82 23.24 8.16
CA LEU A 391 29.84 24.07 7.48
C LEU A 391 30.27 25.54 7.50
N LEU A 392 30.22 26.18 6.33
CA LEU A 392 30.50 27.60 6.14
C LEU A 392 29.19 28.31 5.82
N VAL A 393 28.91 29.43 6.48
CA VAL A 393 27.71 30.24 6.21
C VAL A 393 28.08 31.62 5.66
N PRO A 394 27.18 32.28 4.89
CA PRO A 394 27.40 33.63 4.39
C PRO A 394 27.61 34.64 5.52
N ASP A 395 28.43 35.65 5.25
CA ASP A 395 28.51 36.82 6.13
C ASP A 395 27.17 37.59 6.10
N GLU A 396 26.91 38.40 7.13
CA GLU A 396 25.60 39.04 7.35
C GLU A 396 25.00 39.76 6.11
N PRO A 397 25.77 40.56 5.33
CA PRO A 397 25.21 41.21 4.14
C PRO A 397 24.76 40.21 3.06
N LEU A 398 25.53 39.13 2.85
CA LEU A 398 25.21 38.08 1.88
C LEU A 398 24.08 37.20 2.40
N GLN A 399 24.01 36.94 3.71
CA GLN A 399 22.88 36.22 4.31
C GLN A 399 21.55 36.98 4.10
N LYS A 400 21.57 38.32 4.17
CA LYS A 400 20.40 39.15 3.83
C LYS A 400 20.01 39.03 2.35
N GLN A 401 20.98 38.92 1.44
CA GLN A 401 20.71 38.67 0.01
C GLN A 401 20.10 37.29 -0.22
N VAL A 402 20.61 36.24 0.45
CA VAL A 402 20.02 34.89 0.41
C VAL A 402 18.57 34.94 0.90
N MET A 403 18.31 35.59 2.03
CA MET A 403 16.94 35.78 2.54
C MET A 403 16.05 36.55 1.55
N ALA A 404 16.58 37.59 0.89
CA ALA A 404 15.84 38.36 -0.12
C ALA A 404 15.56 37.55 -1.40
N ALA A 405 16.48 36.66 -1.81
CA ALA A 405 16.27 35.74 -2.92
C ALA A 405 15.14 34.74 -2.62
N ILE A 406 14.95 34.38 -1.35
CA ILE A 406 13.91 33.44 -0.91
C ILE A 406 12.57 34.16 -0.69
N TYR A 407 12.55 35.21 0.14
CA TYR A 407 11.34 35.85 0.69
C TYR A 407 11.08 37.28 0.18
N GLY A 408 12.05 37.93 -0.47
CA GLY A 408 11.88 39.32 -0.89
C GLY A 408 10.77 39.49 -1.93
N ASP A 409 10.39 40.74 -2.21
CA ASP A 409 9.34 41.07 -3.18
C ASP A 409 9.62 40.51 -4.59
N THR A 410 10.89 40.28 -4.92
CA THR A 410 11.37 39.63 -6.15
C THR A 410 12.05 38.28 -5.89
N GLY A 411 11.68 37.63 -4.79
CA GLY A 411 12.18 36.32 -4.39
C GLY A 411 11.30 35.16 -4.88
N VAL A 412 11.81 33.95 -4.71
CA VAL A 412 11.18 32.71 -5.22
C VAL A 412 9.82 32.47 -4.60
N LYS A 413 9.63 32.72 -3.30
CA LYS A 413 8.33 32.54 -2.65
C LYS A 413 7.26 33.51 -3.16
N ALA A 414 7.67 34.63 -3.75
CA ALA A 414 6.79 35.57 -4.43
C ALA A 414 6.55 35.21 -5.92
N GLY A 415 7.12 34.10 -6.41
CA GLY A 415 6.94 33.60 -7.77
C GLY A 415 8.03 33.96 -8.77
N TYR A 416 9.13 34.58 -8.32
CA TYR A 416 10.23 34.98 -9.20
C TYR A 416 11.36 33.95 -9.21
N THR A 417 11.63 33.35 -10.36
CA THR A 417 12.72 32.37 -10.55
C THR A 417 13.93 32.96 -11.27
N SER A 418 13.86 34.19 -11.75
CA SER A 418 14.96 34.87 -12.45
C SER A 418 15.08 36.35 -12.09
N GLY A 419 16.18 36.98 -12.50
CA GLY A 419 16.48 38.38 -12.21
C GLY A 419 17.18 38.54 -10.87
N ARG A 420 16.68 39.42 -9.99
CA ARG A 420 17.40 39.81 -8.77
C ARG A 420 17.64 38.65 -7.79
N CYS A 421 16.72 37.69 -7.72
CA CYS A 421 16.93 36.48 -6.91
C CYS A 421 18.10 35.62 -7.44
N SER A 422 18.29 35.55 -8.76
CA SER A 422 19.43 34.88 -9.40
C SER A 422 20.75 35.59 -9.10
N GLU A 423 20.78 36.91 -9.22
CA GLU A 423 21.97 37.73 -8.90
C GLU A 423 22.40 37.55 -7.44
N TYR A 424 21.44 37.57 -6.50
CA TYR A 424 21.71 37.34 -5.08
C TYR A 424 22.22 35.93 -4.79
N LEU A 425 21.65 34.91 -5.45
CA LEU A 425 22.13 33.54 -5.30
C LEU A 425 23.55 33.38 -5.87
N ALA A 426 23.83 33.94 -7.05
CA ALA A 426 25.16 33.90 -7.66
C ALA A 426 26.23 34.55 -6.76
N ALA A 427 25.93 35.73 -6.22
CA ALA A 427 26.82 36.42 -5.28
C ALA A 427 27.10 35.59 -4.01
N ALA A 428 26.07 34.94 -3.47
CA ALA A 428 26.22 34.07 -2.31
C ALA A 428 27.05 32.82 -2.60
N ILE A 429 26.90 32.19 -3.78
CA ILE A 429 27.71 31.05 -4.22
C ILE A 429 29.18 31.45 -4.38
N ALA A 430 29.45 32.57 -5.06
CA ALA A 430 30.81 33.11 -5.22
C ALA A 430 31.47 33.38 -3.86
N HIS A 431 30.72 33.97 -2.92
CA HIS A 431 31.20 34.19 -1.57
C HIS A 431 31.55 32.88 -0.82
N MET A 432 30.80 31.79 -1.04
CA MET A 432 31.15 30.49 -0.46
C MET A 432 32.45 29.94 -1.03
N LEU A 433 32.70 30.11 -2.33
CA LEU A 433 33.99 29.76 -2.94
C LEU A 433 35.14 30.54 -2.29
N ASP A 434 34.98 31.85 -2.12
CA ASP A 434 36.00 32.71 -1.50
C ASP A 434 36.31 32.32 -0.05
N LYS A 435 35.30 31.82 0.69
CA LYS A 435 35.47 31.27 2.05
C LYS A 435 36.08 29.86 2.06
N GLY A 436 36.37 29.28 0.90
CA GLY A 436 37.03 27.98 0.74
C GLY A 436 36.07 26.79 0.79
N ALA A 437 34.78 27.00 0.50
CA ALA A 437 33.84 25.89 0.30
C ALA A 437 34.31 25.03 -0.87
N GLN A 438 34.14 23.71 -0.74
CA GLN A 438 34.45 22.73 -1.78
C GLN A 438 33.17 22.18 -2.44
N ALA A 439 32.01 22.43 -1.82
CA ALA A 439 30.68 22.22 -2.34
C ALA A 439 29.73 23.21 -1.64
N VAL A 440 28.55 23.47 -2.21
CA VAL A 440 27.54 24.36 -1.64
C VAL A 440 26.20 23.65 -1.56
N ILE A 441 25.62 23.58 -0.36
CA ILE A 441 24.24 23.13 -0.12
C ILE A 441 23.29 24.29 -0.37
N LEU A 442 22.34 24.09 -1.27
CA LEU A 442 21.18 24.95 -1.47
C LEU A 442 20.14 24.67 -0.38
N GLY A 443 20.50 24.99 0.87
CA GLY A 443 19.82 24.67 2.13
C GLY A 443 18.47 25.36 2.37
N CYS A 444 17.85 25.90 1.34
CA CYS A 444 16.44 26.27 1.28
C CYS A 444 15.86 25.70 0.00
N THR A 445 14.78 24.93 0.10
CA THR A 445 14.21 24.15 -1.01
C THR A 445 13.63 25.01 -2.14
N GLU A 446 13.51 26.32 -1.93
CA GLU A 446 13.20 27.29 -2.97
C GLU A 446 14.43 27.70 -3.81
N LEU A 447 15.66 27.61 -3.28
CA LEU A 447 16.86 28.03 -4.03
C LEU A 447 17.11 27.22 -5.31
N PRO A 448 16.91 25.89 -5.35
CA PRO A 448 17.04 25.12 -6.59
C PRO A 448 16.03 25.48 -7.70
N LEU A 449 15.02 26.31 -7.40
CA LEU A 449 14.06 26.80 -8.38
C LEU A 449 14.55 28.06 -9.11
N ILE A 450 15.61 28.70 -8.62
CA ILE A 450 16.20 29.91 -9.19
C ILE A 450 17.04 29.52 -10.41
N GLU A 451 16.83 30.22 -11.52
CA GLU A 451 17.68 30.15 -12.70
C GLU A 451 19.07 30.69 -12.35
N LEU A 452 20.09 29.84 -12.47
CA LEU A 452 21.47 30.25 -12.22
C LEU A 452 22.00 31.08 -13.38
N THR A 453 22.64 32.21 -13.07
CA THR A 453 23.34 33.03 -14.06
C THR A 453 24.74 32.46 -14.36
N GLU A 454 25.43 32.99 -15.37
CA GLU A 454 26.82 32.61 -15.67
C GLU A 454 27.75 32.86 -14.47
N GLU A 455 27.50 33.92 -13.70
CA GLU A 455 28.29 34.26 -12.51
C GLU A 455 28.17 33.23 -11.38
N ALA A 456 27.11 32.41 -11.37
CA ALA A 456 26.96 31.31 -10.42
C ALA A 456 27.83 30.08 -10.77
N GLN A 457 28.43 30.03 -11.98
CA GLN A 457 29.25 28.92 -12.46
C GLN A 457 30.67 28.95 -11.88
N THR A 458 30.77 28.78 -10.57
CA THR A 458 32.03 28.77 -9.81
C THR A 458 32.83 27.47 -9.94
N GLY A 459 32.26 26.44 -10.56
CA GLY A 459 32.80 25.08 -10.59
C GLY A 459 32.59 24.29 -9.29
N LEU A 460 32.01 24.90 -8.25
CA LEU A 460 31.62 24.19 -7.04
C LEU A 460 30.44 23.24 -7.33
N PRO A 461 30.47 22.00 -6.83
CA PRO A 461 29.28 21.16 -6.76
C PRO A 461 28.17 21.87 -5.96
N LEU A 462 27.02 22.08 -6.60
CA LEU A 462 25.82 22.60 -5.96
C LEU A 462 24.94 21.41 -5.57
N VAL A 463 24.75 21.22 -4.27
CA VAL A 463 23.95 20.14 -3.71
C VAL A 463 22.54 20.65 -3.48
N ASP A 464 21.58 20.01 -4.13
CA ASP A 464 20.15 20.28 -4.03
C ASP A 464 19.50 19.30 -3.03
N PRO A 465 19.15 19.73 -1.81
CA PRO A 465 18.55 18.85 -0.80
C PRO A 465 17.25 18.19 -1.24
N THR A 466 16.45 18.87 -2.07
CA THR A 466 15.19 18.32 -2.58
C THR A 466 15.45 17.16 -3.54
N ARG A 467 16.48 17.28 -4.40
CA ARG A 467 16.88 16.20 -5.31
C ARG A 467 17.46 15.01 -4.56
N VAL A 468 18.30 15.26 -3.56
CA VAL A 468 18.87 14.19 -2.71
C VAL A 468 17.77 13.43 -1.96
N LEU A 469 16.82 14.16 -1.37
CA LEU A 469 15.69 13.54 -0.69
C LEU A 469 14.83 12.72 -1.67
N ALA A 470 14.56 13.25 -2.87
CA ALA A 470 13.80 12.53 -3.89
C ALA A 470 14.51 11.23 -4.33
N ALA A 471 15.82 11.28 -4.58
CA ALA A 471 16.63 10.10 -4.91
C ALA A 471 16.58 9.05 -3.79
N SER A 472 16.66 9.50 -2.54
CA SER A 472 16.58 8.63 -1.35
C SER A 472 15.20 7.97 -1.23
N CYS A 473 14.11 8.68 -1.57
CA CYS A 473 12.76 8.11 -1.63
C CYS A 473 12.66 7.02 -2.70
N VAL A 474 13.21 7.28 -3.90
CA VAL A 474 13.21 6.30 -4.99
C VAL A 474 14.00 5.05 -4.61
N ALA A 475 15.19 5.23 -4.02
CA ALA A 475 16.01 4.12 -3.55
C ALA A 475 15.29 3.28 -2.47
N LEU A 476 14.60 3.93 -1.53
CA LEU A 476 13.83 3.25 -0.49
C LEU A 476 12.63 2.48 -1.06
N ALA A 477 11.92 3.07 -2.02
CA ALA A 477 10.74 2.45 -2.65
C ALA A 477 11.09 1.25 -3.54
N THR A 478 12.30 1.22 -4.11
CA THR A 478 12.74 0.19 -5.08
C THR A 478 13.66 -0.87 -4.46
N ALA A 479 14.02 -0.75 -3.18
CA ALA A 479 14.91 -1.69 -2.52
C ALA A 479 14.30 -3.12 -2.40
N PRO A 480 15.06 -4.18 -2.70
CA PRO A 480 14.61 -5.56 -2.50
C PRO A 480 14.57 -5.95 -1.01
N GLY A 481 13.42 -6.44 -0.54
CA GLY A 481 13.13 -6.73 0.87
C GLY A 481 12.53 -5.53 1.59
N ARG A 482 11.44 -5.73 2.35
CA ARG A 482 10.56 -4.66 2.85
C ARG A 482 11.31 -3.51 3.58
N PRO A 483 10.97 -2.23 3.33
CA PRO A 483 11.72 -1.07 3.82
C PRO A 483 11.65 -0.80 5.33
N LEU A 484 10.63 -1.28 6.04
CA LEU A 484 10.36 -0.90 7.45
C LEU A 484 11.39 -1.45 8.47
N GLU A 485 12.01 -2.60 8.21
CA GLU A 485 13.03 -3.18 9.13
C GLU A 485 14.35 -2.41 9.08
N ARG A 486 14.65 -1.69 7.98
CA ARG A 486 15.94 -0.97 7.84
C ARG A 486 15.92 0.40 8.51
N LEU A 487 14.79 1.09 8.52
CA LEU A 487 14.70 2.43 9.10
C LEU A 487 14.74 2.40 10.64
N SER A 488 14.13 1.38 11.25
CA SER A 488 14.21 1.16 12.71
C SER A 488 15.61 0.76 13.18
N ALA A 489 16.37 0.01 12.36
CA ALA A 489 17.76 -0.32 12.65
C ALA A 489 18.73 0.87 12.47
N MET A 490 18.38 1.86 11.64
CA MET A 490 19.21 3.06 11.44
C MET A 490 19.04 4.10 12.56
N THR A 491 17.91 4.13 13.26
CA THR A 491 17.68 5.03 14.41
C THR A 491 18.19 4.48 15.74
N THR A 492 18.55 3.19 15.84
CA THR A 492 19.08 2.58 17.08
C THR A 492 20.61 2.54 17.19
N THR A 493 21.33 2.99 16.16
CA THR A 493 22.77 3.26 16.25
C THR A 493 22.99 4.75 16.50
N LEU A 494 22.84 5.15 17.76
CA LEU A 494 23.45 6.33 18.37
C LEU A 494 24.45 5.87 19.42
#